data_AF-A0A521R3X3-F1
#
_entry.id   AF-A0A521R3X3-F1
#
_cell.length_a   1.000
_cell.length_b   1.000
_cell.length_c   1.000
_cell.angle_alpha   90.00
_cell.angle_beta   90.00
_cell.angle_gamma   90.00
#
_symmetry.space_group_name_H-M   'P 1'
#
loop_
_entity.id
_entity.type
_entity.pdbx_description
1 polymer ?
#
loop_
_entity_poly.entity_id
_entity_poly.type
_entity_poly.pdbx_seq_one_letter_code
_entity_poly.pdbx_strand_id
1 'polypeptide(L)'
;MKRKYRNQPVVIDGVRFASKAEAKRDGELQLLVRAGQIRDLKRQPRYDLIVKGTKVCTYVGDWFYIEKGEPGYPNTAVVEDRKGVLTPAFKIKWALAKALHPEIEWRLS
;
A
#
# COMPACT_ATOMS: atom_id res chain seq x y z
N MET A 1 27.75 0.14 3.97
CA MET A 1 26.61 -0.82 4.01
C MET A 1 25.97 -0.87 2.62
N LYS A 2 26.11 -1.98 1.88
CA LYS A 2 25.62 -2.11 0.50
C LYS A 2 24.08 -2.11 0.52
N ARG A 3 23.43 -1.10 -0.05
CA ARG A 3 21.97 -1.03 -0.11
C ARG A 3 21.44 -2.22 -0.90
N LYS A 4 20.52 -2.98 -0.30
CA LYS A 4 19.82 -4.10 -0.95
C LYS A 4 19.15 -3.55 -2.23
N TYR A 5 19.46 -4.12 -3.38
CA TYR A 5 18.89 -3.77 -4.70
C TYR A 5 19.30 -2.43 -5.36
N ARG A 6 20.39 -1.77 -4.96
CA ARG A 6 20.87 -0.49 -5.58
C ARG A 6 19.84 0.66 -5.61
N ASN A 7 18.74 0.55 -4.86
CA ASN A 7 17.70 1.57 -4.87
C ASN A 7 18.21 2.88 -4.28
N GLN A 8 17.88 4.00 -4.94
CA GLN A 8 18.21 5.35 -4.47
C GLN A 8 17.01 5.89 -3.69
N PRO A 9 17.01 5.85 -2.34
CA PRO A 9 16.01 6.54 -1.55
C PRO A 9 16.04 8.03 -1.88
N VAL A 10 14.86 8.63 -1.95
CA VAL A 10 14.69 10.06 -2.24
C VAL A 10 13.86 10.69 -1.13
N VAL A 11 14.13 11.95 -0.84
CA VAL A 11 13.31 12.76 0.06
C VAL A 11 12.62 13.82 -0.80
N ILE A 12 11.30 13.81 -0.83
CA ILE A 12 10.47 14.81 -1.52
C ILE A 12 9.57 15.43 -0.46
N ASP A 13 9.62 16.75 -0.31
CA ASP A 13 8.81 17.52 0.64
C ASP A 13 8.84 16.95 2.08
N GLY A 14 10.03 16.58 2.55
CA GLY A 14 10.25 16.01 3.89
C GLY A 14 9.90 14.52 4.03
N VAL A 15 9.40 13.87 2.98
CA VAL A 15 9.00 12.46 2.98
C VAL A 15 10.07 11.61 2.34
N ARG A 16 10.57 10.62 3.08
CA ARG A 16 11.55 9.65 2.57
C ARG A 16 10.85 8.47 1.89
N PHE A 17 11.18 8.24 0.63
CA PHE A 17 10.78 7.07 -0.15
C PHE A 17 11.95 6.09 -0.31
N ALA A 18 11.66 4.79 -0.44
CA ALA A 18 12.68 3.77 -0.64
C ALA A 18 13.15 3.71 -2.11
N SER A 19 12.36 4.25 -3.04
CA SER A 19 12.71 4.37 -4.46
C SER A 19 12.16 5.62 -5.15
N LYS A 20 12.77 6.01 -6.29
CA LYS A 20 12.21 7.02 -7.20
C LYS A 20 10.83 6.65 -7.72
N ALA A 21 10.59 5.35 -7.90
CA ALA A 21 9.33 4.83 -8.39
C ALA A 21 8.23 5.13 -7.35
N GLU A 22 8.42 4.72 -6.11
CA GLU A 22 7.49 5.02 -5.02
C GLU A 22 7.22 6.50 -4.87
N ALA A 23 8.26 7.35 -4.98
CA ALA A 23 8.11 8.80 -4.93
C ALA A 23 7.21 9.33 -6.07
N LYS A 24 7.38 8.81 -7.29
CA LYS A 24 6.53 9.15 -8.44
C LYS A 24 5.07 8.74 -8.19
N ARG A 25 4.86 7.50 -7.72
CA ARG A 25 3.50 6.98 -7.47
C ARG A 25 2.80 7.76 -6.36
N ASP A 26 3.54 8.11 -5.31
CA ASP A 26 3.01 8.96 -4.24
C ASP A 26 2.55 10.32 -4.79
N GLY A 27 3.34 10.96 -5.66
CA GLY A 27 2.95 12.18 -6.36
C GLY A 27 1.67 12.02 -7.18
N GLU A 28 1.50 10.90 -7.91
CA GLU A 28 0.27 10.60 -8.65
C GLU A 28 -0.93 10.44 -7.71
N LEU A 29 -0.78 9.72 -6.59
CA LEU A 29 -1.83 9.56 -5.59
C LEU A 29 -2.23 10.91 -4.97
N GLN A 30 -1.27 11.81 -4.71
CA GLN A 30 -1.56 13.17 -4.23
C GLN A 30 -2.36 13.98 -5.26
N LEU A 31 -2.08 13.83 -6.56
CA LEU A 31 -2.88 14.46 -7.61
C LEU A 31 -4.32 13.90 -7.64
N LEU A 32 -4.49 12.59 -7.45
CA LEU A 32 -5.81 11.97 -7.36
C LEU A 32 -6.60 12.44 -6.13
N VAL A 33 -5.93 12.69 -4.99
CA VAL A 33 -6.54 13.32 -3.83
C VAL A 33 -7.06 14.72 -4.18
N ARG A 34 -6.22 15.54 -4.81
CA ARG A 34 -6.61 16.90 -5.24
C ARG A 34 -7.75 16.91 -6.25
N ALA A 35 -7.82 15.91 -7.11
CA ALA A 35 -8.90 15.72 -8.07
C ALA A 35 -10.18 15.14 -7.46
N GLY A 36 -10.19 14.82 -6.16
CA GLY A 36 -11.33 14.23 -5.46
C GLY A 36 -11.66 12.81 -5.89
N GLN A 37 -10.72 12.11 -6.54
CA GLN A 37 -10.88 10.73 -7.00
C GLN A 37 -10.56 9.72 -5.89
N ILE A 38 -9.64 10.08 -4.99
CA ILE A 38 -9.35 9.30 -3.78
C ILE A 38 -9.33 10.22 -2.55
N ARG A 39 -9.49 9.64 -1.37
CA ARG A 39 -9.37 10.35 -0.08
C ARG A 39 -8.68 9.48 0.96
N ASP A 40 -8.41 10.07 2.13
CA ASP A 40 -7.80 9.38 3.28
C ASP A 40 -6.47 8.67 2.95
N LEU A 41 -5.67 9.29 2.06
CA LEU A 41 -4.37 8.76 1.66
C LEU A 41 -3.44 8.66 2.86
N LYS A 42 -3.03 7.44 3.19
CA LYS A 42 -2.09 7.11 4.26
C LYS A 42 -0.92 6.32 3.70
N ARG A 43 0.28 6.56 4.22
CA ARG A 43 1.47 5.77 3.91
C ARG A 43 1.71 4.72 4.98
N GLN A 44 2.29 3.60 4.59
CA GLN A 44 2.67 2.52 5.50
C GLN A 44 1.53 2.03 6.42
N PRO A 45 0.29 1.82 5.90
CA PRO A 45 -0.80 1.29 6.71
C PRO A 45 -0.43 -0.10 7.27
N ARG A 46 -0.78 -0.35 8.53
CA ARG A 46 -0.39 -1.56 9.27
C ARG A 46 -1.62 -2.40 9.59
N TYR A 47 -1.55 -3.69 9.26
CA TYR A 47 -2.61 -4.67 9.52
C TYR A 47 -2.03 -5.83 10.31
N ASP A 48 -2.53 -6.04 11.53
CA ASP A 48 -2.17 -7.21 12.31
C ASP A 48 -2.97 -8.42 11.84
N LEU A 49 -2.27 -9.40 11.29
CA LEU A 49 -2.86 -10.61 10.73
C LEU A 49 -3.05 -11.63 11.85
N ILE A 50 -4.23 -11.63 12.46
CA ILE A 50 -4.59 -12.46 13.59
C ILE A 50 -5.42 -13.66 13.11
N VAL A 51 -4.98 -14.87 13.46
CA VAL A 51 -5.69 -16.12 13.14
C VAL A 51 -6.03 -16.81 14.46
N LYS A 52 -7.32 -17.06 14.70
CA LYS A 52 -7.82 -17.70 15.95
C LYS A 52 -7.27 -17.02 17.21
N GLY A 53 -7.30 -15.68 17.25
CA GLY A 53 -6.83 -14.88 18.39
C GLY A 53 -5.31 -14.74 18.53
N THR A 54 -4.51 -15.41 17.69
CA THR A 54 -3.05 -15.30 17.72
C THR A 54 -2.54 -14.41 16.58
N LYS A 55 -1.72 -13.41 16.91
CA LYS A 55 -1.05 -12.57 15.90
C LYS A 55 0.02 -13.37 15.18
N VAL A 56 -0.22 -13.68 13.90
CA VAL A 56 0.72 -14.41 13.05
C VAL A 56 1.84 -13.49 12.58
N CYS A 57 1.48 -12.31 12.07
CA CYS A 57 2.43 -11.26 11.70
C CYS A 57 1.72 -9.92 11.48
N THR A 58 2.47 -8.88 11.11
CA THR A 58 1.91 -7.62 10.61
C THR A 58 2.19 -7.50 9.11
N TYR A 59 1.16 -7.18 8.33
CA TYR A 59 1.27 -6.69 6.97
C TYR A 59 1.43 -5.16 6.99
N VAL A 60 2.36 -4.64 6.20
CA VAL A 60 2.56 -3.19 6.03
C VAL A 60 2.50 -2.91 4.54
N GLY A 61 1.45 -2.20 4.10
CA GLY A 61 1.31 -1.77 2.71
C GLY A 61 2.12 -0.52 2.44
N ASP A 62 2.24 -0.10 1.17
CA ASP A 62 2.91 1.17 0.87
C ASP A 62 1.93 2.33 1.02
N TRP A 63 0.70 2.17 0.52
CA TRP A 63 -0.37 3.16 0.63
C TRP A 63 -1.72 2.53 0.99
N PHE A 64 -2.54 3.32 1.68
CA PHE A 64 -3.97 3.10 1.84
C PHE A 64 -4.71 4.34 1.36
N TYR A 65 -5.84 4.16 0.69
CA TYR A 65 -6.75 5.26 0.33
C TYR A 65 -8.17 4.72 0.10
N ILE A 66 -9.13 5.62 0.10
CA ILE A 66 -10.51 5.33 -0.31
C ILE A 66 -10.71 5.89 -1.71
N GLU A 67 -10.94 5.02 -2.67
CA GLU A 67 -11.24 5.37 -4.06
C GLU A 67 -12.74 5.65 -4.22
N LYS A 68 -13.06 6.74 -4.93
CA LYS A 68 -14.42 7.18 -5.17
C LYS A 68 -15.11 6.22 -6.14
N GLY A 69 -16.26 5.71 -5.74
CA GLY A 69 -17.13 4.93 -6.63
C GLY A 69 -17.82 5.79 -7.68
N GLU A 70 -18.25 5.17 -8.77
CA GLU A 70 -19.15 5.82 -9.73
C GLU A 70 -20.48 6.22 -9.06
N PRO A 71 -21.22 7.21 -9.59
CA PRO A 71 -22.52 7.57 -9.06
C PRO A 71 -23.45 6.35 -8.93
N GLY A 72 -23.91 6.07 -7.70
CA GLY A 72 -24.74 4.90 -7.38
C GLY A 72 -23.96 3.65 -6.95
N TYR A 73 -22.62 3.68 -6.96
CA TYR A 73 -21.76 2.60 -6.51
C TYR A 73 -20.97 2.98 -5.24
N PRO A 74 -20.62 2.00 -4.39
CA PRO A 74 -19.87 2.26 -3.16
C PRO A 74 -18.44 2.72 -3.47
N ASN A 75 -17.85 3.44 -2.52
CA ASN A 75 -16.41 3.71 -2.51
C ASN A 75 -15.64 2.44 -2.14
N THR A 76 -14.40 2.34 -2.61
CA THR A 76 -13.55 1.18 -2.37
C THR A 76 -12.38 1.53 -1.47
N ALA A 77 -12.20 0.78 -0.39
CA ALA A 77 -10.98 0.86 0.42
C ALA A 77 -9.86 0.10 -0.30
N VAL A 78 -8.75 0.77 -0.60
CA VAL A 78 -7.64 0.19 -1.36
C VAL A 78 -6.39 0.19 -0.50
N VAL A 79 -5.70 -0.94 -0.47
CA VAL A 79 -4.30 -1.03 -0.04
C VAL A 79 -3.46 -1.33 -1.27
N GLU A 80 -2.58 -0.40 -1.61
CA GLU A 80 -1.68 -0.51 -2.75
C GLU A 80 -0.25 -0.74 -2.28
N ASP A 81 0.42 -1.68 -2.93
CA ASP A 81 1.80 -2.04 -2.63
C ASP A 81 2.60 -2.14 -3.94
N ARG A 82 3.78 -1.53 -3.97
CA ARG A 82 4.67 -1.52 -5.13
C ARG A 82 5.80 -2.52 -4.94
N LYS A 83 5.83 -3.56 -5.77
CA LYS A 83 6.82 -4.64 -5.65
C LYS A 83 7.53 -4.92 -6.96
N GLY A 84 8.85 -4.68 -6.98
CA GLY A 84 9.70 -5.18 -8.07
C GLY A 84 9.96 -6.69 -8.01
N VAL A 85 10.06 -7.28 -6.80
CA VAL A 85 10.27 -8.72 -6.62
C VAL A 85 9.36 -9.25 -5.52
N LEU A 86 8.52 -10.23 -5.88
CA LEU A 86 7.61 -10.90 -4.95
C LEU A 86 8.33 -12.03 -4.20
N THR A 87 8.79 -11.75 -2.99
CA THR A 87 9.44 -12.78 -2.14
C THR A 87 8.41 -13.81 -1.65
N PRO A 88 8.81 -15.06 -1.34
CA PRO A 88 7.89 -16.06 -0.78
C PRO A 88 7.17 -15.59 0.48
N ALA A 89 7.89 -14.92 1.39
CA ALA A 89 7.31 -14.36 2.60
C ALA A 89 6.26 -13.28 2.31
N PHE A 90 6.50 -12.42 1.31
CA PHE A 90 5.50 -11.44 0.87
C PHE A 90 4.24 -12.12 0.34
N LYS A 91 4.37 -13.12 -0.53
CA LYS A 91 3.22 -13.84 -1.12
C LYS A 91 2.31 -14.44 -0.05
N ILE A 92 2.90 -15.05 0.98
CA ILE A 92 2.15 -15.62 2.11
C ILE A 92 1.44 -14.53 2.91
N LYS A 93 2.14 -13.46 3.28
CA LYS A 93 1.54 -12.34 4.04
C LYS A 93 0.43 -11.65 3.25
N TRP A 94 0.61 -11.48 1.94
CA TRP A 94 -0.39 -10.91 1.03
C TRP A 94 -1.63 -11.80 0.92
N ALA A 95 -1.45 -13.11 0.72
CA ALA A 95 -2.56 -14.06 0.70
C ALA A 95 -3.34 -14.06 2.03
N LEU A 96 -2.62 -14.04 3.16
CA LEU A 96 -3.24 -13.99 4.49
C LEU A 96 -3.98 -12.66 4.73
N ALA A 97 -3.40 -11.53 4.32
CA ALA A 97 -4.04 -10.22 4.45
C ALA A 97 -5.36 -10.15 3.66
N LYS A 98 -5.36 -10.62 2.41
CA LYS A 98 -6.58 -10.72 1.59
C LYS A 98 -7.64 -11.62 2.22
N ALA A 99 -7.23 -12.75 2.80
CA ALA A 99 -8.16 -13.68 3.43
C ALA A 99 -8.78 -13.11 4.71
N LEU A 100 -8.03 -12.32 5.48
CA LEU A 100 -8.50 -11.72 6.73
C LEU A 100 -9.24 -10.39 6.54
N HIS A 101 -8.99 -9.70 5.43
CA HIS A 101 -9.59 -8.40 5.10
C HIS A 101 -10.16 -8.39 3.67
N PRO A 102 -11.21 -9.18 3.40
CA PRO A 102 -11.82 -9.28 2.07
C PRO A 102 -12.55 -7.99 1.63
N GLU A 103 -12.85 -7.08 2.57
CA GLU A 103 -13.45 -5.77 2.32
C GLU A 103 -12.49 -4.75 1.69
N ILE A 104 -11.19 -5.04 1.73
CA ILE A 104 -10.15 -4.18 1.16
C ILE A 104 -9.80 -4.70 -0.23
N GLU A 105 -9.71 -3.80 -1.21
CA GLU A 105 -9.11 -4.13 -2.50
C GLU A 105 -7.58 -4.03 -2.40
N TRP A 106 -6.91 -5.15 -2.63
CA TRP A 106 -5.47 -5.26 -2.52
C TRP A 106 -4.81 -5.16 -3.91
N ARG A 107 -4.11 -4.06 -4.19
CA ARG A 107 -3.49 -3.78 -5.50
C ARG A 107 -1.97 -3.92 -5.45
N LEU A 108 -1.40 -4.63 -6.43
CA LEU A 108 0.05 -4.76 -6.64
C LEU A 108 0.47 -3.99 -7.88
N SER A 109 1.54 -3.19 -7.76
CA SER A 109 2.14 -2.40 -8.85
C SER A 109 3.65 -2.63 -9.01
#